data_AF-A0A087GF84-F1
#
_entry.id   AF-A0A087GF84-F1
#
_cell.length_a   1.000
_cell.length_b   1.000
_cell.length_c   1.000
_cell.angle_alpha   90.00
_cell.angle_beta   90.00
_cell.angle_gamma   90.00
#
_symmetry.space_group_name_H-M   'P 1'
#
loop_
_entity.id
_entity.type
_entity.pdbx_description
1 polymer ?
#
loop_
_entity_poly.entity_id
_entity_poly.type
_entity_poly.pdbx_seq_one_letter_code
_entity_poly.pdbx_strand_id
1 'polypeptide(L)'
;MSEIELRGLISKLTTHHKAYYTAKWAAIGEDVLAFFGPVWLNPLEKSCFWLTGWKPSTAFRMVERLRKSTVVLVEAQAKKLEELRVKTRFEEEKIEREMERYQVAMADRKMVELARLGCHVGGGGGGESMVVVEAAVKGLAMGLEKMVKAADCVRLKTLMGILDILAPPQCVEFLAETAAFQVQLRRWGNERHNQ
;
A
#
# COMPACT_ATOMS: atom_id res chain seq x y z
N MET A 1 29.49 8.24 10.07
CA MET A 1 29.34 7.60 8.75
C MET A 1 29.70 8.59 7.67
N SER A 2 30.45 8.17 6.66
CA SER A 2 30.77 8.99 5.49
C SER A 2 29.56 9.13 4.57
N GLU A 3 29.58 10.14 3.68
CA GLU A 3 28.52 10.31 2.69
C GLU A 3 28.40 9.11 1.74
N ILE A 4 29.53 8.46 1.41
CA ILE A 4 29.57 7.25 0.57
C ILE A 4 28.81 6.11 1.25
N GLU A 5 29.03 5.91 2.56
CA GLU A 5 28.33 4.89 3.34
C GLU A 5 26.82 5.18 3.41
N LEU A 6 26.43 6.45 3.63
CA LEU A 6 25.02 6.86 3.65
C LEU A 6 24.33 6.55 2.32
N ARG A 7 24.96 6.92 1.20
CA ARG A 7 24.43 6.63 -0.14
C ARG A 7 24.35 5.13 -0.41
N GLY A 8 25.33 4.36 0.06
CA GLY A 8 25.31 2.89 0.00
C GLY A 8 24.11 2.29 0.72
N LEU A 9 23.79 2.77 1.93
CA LEU A 9 22.61 2.32 2.69
C LEU A 9 21.30 2.68 1.99
N ILE A 10 21.17 3.91 1.49
CA ILE A 10 19.98 4.36 0.75
C ILE A 10 19.79 3.49 -0.49
N SER A 11 20.85 3.24 -1.26
CA SER A 11 20.81 2.39 -2.46
C SER A 11 20.42 0.94 -2.14
N LYS A 12 20.95 0.38 -1.05
CA LYS A 12 20.58 -0.96 -0.59
C LYS A 12 19.09 -1.03 -0.24
N LEU A 13 18.57 -0.04 0.49
CA LEU A 13 17.17 -0.03 0.88
C LEU A 13 16.22 0.17 -0.30
N THR A 14 16.54 1.05 -1.24
CA THR A 14 15.73 1.25 -2.45
C THR A 14 15.72 -0.01 -3.31
N THR A 15 16.84 -0.73 -3.38
CA THR A 15 16.92 -2.05 -4.02
C THR A 15 16.01 -3.06 -3.36
N HIS A 16 15.96 -3.12 -2.02
CA HIS A 16 15.05 -4.00 -1.30
C HIS A 16 13.57 -3.65 -1.54
N HIS A 17 13.22 -2.35 -1.58
CA HIS A 17 11.85 -1.92 -1.92
C HIS A 17 11.47 -2.35 -3.34
N LYS A 18 12.38 -2.16 -4.30
CA LYS A 18 12.16 -2.61 -5.69
C LYS A 18 11.89 -4.12 -5.73
N ALA A 19 12.76 -4.93 -5.08
CA ALA A 19 12.59 -6.38 -5.03
C ALA A 19 11.26 -6.79 -4.38
N TYR A 20 10.88 -6.14 -3.26
CA TYR A 20 9.60 -6.37 -2.60
C TYR A 20 8.41 -6.11 -3.53
N TYR A 21 8.34 -4.94 -4.19
CA TYR A 21 7.21 -4.64 -5.06
C TYR A 21 7.20 -5.50 -6.34
N THR A 22 8.35 -5.89 -6.87
CA THR A 22 8.43 -6.87 -7.96
C THR A 22 7.82 -8.21 -7.54
N ALA A 23 8.21 -8.74 -6.37
CA ALA A 23 7.64 -9.98 -5.85
C ALA A 23 6.14 -9.85 -5.54
N LYS A 24 5.73 -8.74 -4.89
CA LYS A 24 4.33 -8.43 -4.60
C LYS A 24 3.48 -8.41 -5.88
N TRP A 25 3.96 -7.74 -6.94
CA TRP A 25 3.22 -7.63 -8.21
C TRP A 25 3.12 -8.94 -8.97
N ALA A 26 4.10 -9.85 -8.83
CA ALA A 26 3.98 -11.21 -9.35
C ALA A 26 2.88 -11.99 -8.61
N ALA A 27 2.92 -11.98 -7.27
CA ALA A 27 1.93 -12.67 -6.44
C ALA A 27 0.50 -12.10 -6.57
N ILE A 28 0.35 -10.78 -6.82
CA ILE A 28 -0.97 -10.18 -7.12
C ILE A 28 -1.59 -10.78 -8.38
N GLY A 29 -0.77 -11.14 -9.38
CA GLY A 29 -1.27 -11.77 -10.60
C GLY A 29 -1.79 -13.20 -10.38
N GLU A 30 -1.39 -13.84 -9.28
CA GLU A 30 -1.88 -15.16 -8.87
C GLU A 30 -3.14 -15.05 -8.01
N ASP A 31 -3.09 -14.23 -6.96
CA ASP A 31 -4.22 -13.97 -6.07
C ASP A 31 -4.15 -12.57 -5.45
N VAL A 32 -4.92 -11.64 -6.02
CA VAL A 32 -5.04 -10.27 -5.49
C VAL A 32 -5.84 -10.20 -4.18
N LEU A 33 -6.77 -11.13 -3.95
CA LEU A 33 -7.68 -11.08 -2.80
C LEU A 33 -6.93 -11.36 -1.49
N ALA A 34 -5.91 -12.23 -1.53
CA ALA A 34 -5.02 -12.50 -0.40
C ALA A 34 -4.38 -11.23 0.20
N PHE A 35 -4.19 -10.17 -0.60
CA PHE A 35 -3.57 -8.92 -0.16
C PHE A 35 -4.53 -7.98 0.58
N PHE A 36 -5.84 -8.18 0.47
CA PHE A 36 -6.85 -7.40 1.21
C PHE A 36 -7.10 -7.95 2.62
N GLY A 37 -6.72 -9.20 2.88
CA GLY A 37 -6.84 -9.86 4.18
C GLY A 37 -5.54 -10.53 4.63
N PRO A 38 -4.41 -9.80 4.73
CA PRO A 38 -3.13 -10.42 5.04
C PRO A 38 -3.14 -11.10 6.40
N VAL A 39 -2.84 -12.40 6.42
CA VAL A 39 -2.84 -13.23 7.65
C VAL A 39 -1.63 -12.93 8.54
N TRP A 40 -0.58 -12.33 8.00
CA TRP A 40 0.65 -12.01 8.72
C TRP A 40 0.58 -10.72 9.54
N LEU A 41 -0.48 -9.91 9.41
CA LEU A 41 -0.64 -8.65 10.14
C LEU A 41 -1.59 -8.78 11.32
N ASN A 42 -1.25 -8.11 12.42
CA ASN A 42 -2.13 -8.00 13.57
C ASN A 42 -3.26 -6.96 13.31
N PRO A 43 -4.35 -6.95 14.11
CA PRO A 43 -5.47 -6.03 13.89
C PRO A 43 -5.08 -4.54 13.87
N LEU A 44 -4.11 -4.13 14.69
CA LEU A 44 -3.62 -2.75 14.73
C LEU A 44 -2.90 -2.38 13.42
N GLU A 45 -2.04 -3.25 12.90
CA GLU A 45 -1.40 -3.06 11.60
C GLU A 45 -2.43 -3.02 10.46
N LYS A 46 -3.44 -3.90 10.50
CA LYS A 46 -4.55 -3.91 9.54
C LYS A 46 -5.34 -2.60 9.57
N SER A 47 -5.54 -1.99 10.74
CA SER A 47 -6.24 -0.70 10.84
C SER A 47 -5.48 0.46 10.18
N CYS A 48 -4.16 0.31 9.98
CA CYS A 48 -3.31 1.28 9.31
C CYS A 48 -3.21 1.04 7.79
N PHE A 49 -3.90 0.03 7.25
CA PHE A 49 -3.90 -0.24 5.82
C PHE A 49 -4.73 0.79 5.05
N TRP A 50 -4.18 1.18 3.91
CA TRP A 50 -4.87 1.85 2.83
C TRP A 50 -4.80 0.93 1.62
N LEU A 51 -5.91 0.29 1.27
CA LEU A 51 -5.93 -0.84 0.33
C LEU A 51 -5.03 -1.99 0.85
N THR A 52 -3.94 -2.32 0.14
CA THR A 52 -3.06 -3.47 0.44
C THR A 52 -1.69 -3.07 0.99
N GLY A 53 -1.61 -1.91 1.68
CA GLY A 53 -0.36 -1.43 2.28
C GLY A 53 -0.51 -0.08 2.97
N TRP A 54 0.60 0.58 3.30
CA TRP A 54 0.58 1.88 3.99
C TRP A 54 0.01 3.01 3.11
N LYS A 55 -0.54 4.05 3.74
CA LYS A 55 -1.07 5.25 3.05
C LYS A 55 0.06 6.24 2.74
N PRO A 56 0.39 6.55 1.46
CA PRO A 56 1.46 7.46 1.05
C PRO A 56 1.62 8.75 1.88
N SER A 57 0.52 9.44 2.18
CA SER A 57 0.51 10.70 2.93
C SER A 57 1.01 10.57 4.37
N THR A 58 1.06 9.35 4.93
CA THR A 58 1.61 9.11 6.27
C THR A 58 3.13 9.25 6.33
N ALA A 59 3.85 9.10 5.20
CA ALA A 59 5.29 9.33 5.15
C ALA A 59 5.64 10.78 5.50
N PHE A 60 4.81 11.76 5.10
CA PHE A 60 5.05 13.17 5.43
C PHE A 60 4.89 13.46 6.93
N ARG A 61 4.07 12.68 7.66
CA ARG A 61 4.04 12.79 9.13
C ARG A 61 5.36 12.35 9.76
N MET A 62 6.05 11.37 9.16
CA MET A 62 7.39 10.97 9.61
C MET A 62 8.42 12.06 9.30
N VAL A 63 8.32 12.70 8.13
CA VAL A 63 9.16 13.86 7.78
C VAL A 63 8.93 15.03 8.75
N GLU A 64 7.68 15.32 9.12
CA GLU A 64 7.36 16.34 10.12
C GLU A 64 7.90 16.01 11.51
N ARG A 65 7.92 14.72 11.90
CA ARG A 65 8.53 14.28 13.16
C ARG A 65 10.03 14.53 13.17
N LEU A 66 10.75 14.18 12.10
CA LEU A 66 12.17 14.45 11.96
C LEU A 66 12.50 15.94 12.07
N ARG A 67 11.67 16.78 11.43
CA ARG A 67 11.82 18.24 11.48
C ARG A 67 11.75 18.77 12.91
N LYS A 68 10.96 18.12 13.78
CA LYS A 68 10.79 18.52 15.19
C LYS A 68 11.85 17.94 16.12
N SER A 69 12.41 16.78 15.81
CA SER A 69 13.32 16.07 16.71
C SER A 69 14.79 16.44 16.51
N THR A 70 15.27 16.45 15.26
CA THR A 70 16.72 16.27 15.02
C THR A 70 17.20 16.89 13.71
N VAL A 71 16.35 17.00 12.69
CA VAL A 71 16.75 17.46 11.35
C VAL A 71 16.26 18.87 11.05
N VAL A 72 17.17 19.78 10.75
CA VAL A 72 16.83 21.07 10.15
C VAL A 72 16.62 20.88 8.65
N LEU A 73 15.37 21.01 8.19
CA LEU A 73 15.04 21.05 6.77
C LEU A 73 15.17 22.48 6.24
N VAL A 74 15.91 22.65 5.16
CA VAL A 74 16.01 23.95 4.47
C VAL A 74 14.65 24.31 3.90
N GLU A 75 14.30 25.60 3.88
CA GLU A 75 13.00 26.09 3.41
C GLU A 75 12.66 25.60 1.98
N ALA A 76 13.66 25.54 1.10
CA ALA A 76 13.49 24.98 -0.24
C ALA A 76 13.12 23.49 -0.23
N GLN A 77 13.67 22.68 0.69
CA GLN A 77 13.29 21.27 0.86
C GLN A 77 11.87 21.17 1.41
N ALA A 78 11.52 22.00 2.41
CA ALA A 78 10.18 22.02 3.00
C ALA A 78 9.10 22.35 1.96
N LYS A 79 9.35 23.35 1.10
CA LYS A 79 8.45 23.68 -0.01
C LYS A 79 8.26 22.53 -0.99
N LYS A 80 9.36 21.88 -1.43
CA LYS A 80 9.29 20.72 -2.34
C LYS A 80 8.56 19.53 -1.71
N LEU A 81 8.77 19.29 -0.42
CA LEU A 81 8.05 18.24 0.31
C LEU A 81 6.56 18.52 0.40
N GLU A 82 6.17 19.79 0.59
CA GLU A 82 4.77 20.19 0.61
C GLU A 82 4.11 20.02 -0.76
N GLU A 83 4.78 20.43 -1.84
CA GLU A 83 4.32 20.18 -3.22
C GLU A 83 4.14 18.67 -3.49
N LEU A 84 5.10 17.85 -3.07
CA LEU A 84 5.02 16.40 -3.18
C LEU A 84 3.87 15.82 -2.34
N ARG A 85 3.61 16.37 -1.15
CA ARG A 85 2.52 15.97 -0.26
C ARG A 85 1.16 16.22 -0.89
N VAL A 86 0.95 17.42 -1.45
CA VAL A 86 -0.29 17.79 -2.15
C VAL A 86 -0.52 16.88 -3.34
N LYS A 87 0.52 16.66 -4.17
CA LYS A 87 0.44 15.73 -5.31
C LYS A 87 0.12 14.30 -4.87
N THR A 88 0.75 13.83 -3.80
CA THR A 88 0.52 12.49 -3.24
C THR A 88 -0.94 12.34 -2.82
N ARG A 89 -1.49 13.31 -2.07
CA ARG A 89 -2.89 13.29 -1.64
C ARG A 89 -3.86 13.27 -2.82
N PHE A 90 -3.59 14.04 -3.86
CA PHE A 90 -4.42 14.04 -5.06
C PHE A 90 -4.47 12.66 -5.74
N GLU A 91 -3.33 11.97 -5.84
CA GLU A 91 -3.27 10.60 -6.39
C GLU A 91 -3.95 9.58 -5.45
N GLU A 92 -3.82 9.73 -4.12
CA GLU A 92 -4.57 8.92 -3.15
C GLU A 92 -6.08 9.07 -3.35
N GLU A 93 -6.59 10.30 -3.41
CA GLU A 93 -8.02 10.60 -3.61
C GLU A 93 -8.54 10.09 -4.96
N LYS A 94 -7.70 10.11 -6.00
CA LYS A 94 -8.05 9.51 -7.29
C LYS A 94 -8.24 8.00 -7.17
N ILE A 95 -7.33 7.32 -6.49
CA ILE A 95 -7.41 5.86 -6.27
C ILE A 95 -8.59 5.51 -5.37
N GLU A 96 -8.85 6.29 -4.32
CA GLU A 96 -9.99 6.10 -3.42
C GLU A 96 -11.31 6.22 -4.16
N ARG A 97 -11.47 7.22 -5.04
CA ARG A 97 -12.67 7.37 -5.88
C ARG A 97 -12.86 6.23 -6.86
N GLU A 98 -11.79 5.72 -7.46
CA GLU A 98 -11.88 4.54 -8.33
C GLU A 98 -12.25 3.28 -7.54
N MET A 99 -11.71 3.10 -6.34
CA MET A 99 -12.08 1.99 -5.45
C MET A 99 -13.54 2.08 -5.02
N GLU A 100 -14.05 3.28 -4.71
CA GLU A 100 -15.46 3.50 -4.37
C GLU A 100 -16.37 3.11 -5.54
N ARG A 101 -16.10 3.62 -6.75
CA ARG A 101 -16.83 3.24 -7.97
C ARG A 101 -16.82 1.73 -8.20
N TYR A 102 -15.66 1.12 -7.97
CA TYR A 102 -15.48 -0.31 -8.11
C TYR A 102 -16.31 -1.11 -7.08
N GLN A 103 -16.33 -0.67 -5.82
CA GLN A 103 -17.17 -1.28 -4.78
C GLN A 103 -18.67 -1.15 -5.10
N VAL A 104 -19.11 0.00 -5.63
CA VAL A 104 -20.50 0.19 -6.08
C VAL A 104 -20.84 -0.78 -7.21
N ALA A 105 -19.96 -0.96 -8.20
CA ALA A 105 -20.15 -1.91 -9.29
C ALA A 105 -20.22 -3.37 -8.79
N MET A 106 -19.44 -3.74 -7.77
CA MET A 106 -19.52 -5.07 -7.16
C MET A 106 -20.83 -5.32 -6.40
N ALA A 107 -21.46 -4.26 -5.89
CA ALA A 107 -22.74 -4.34 -5.19
C ALA A 107 -23.95 -4.30 -6.15
N ASP A 108 -23.74 -4.21 -7.46
CA ASP A 108 -24.82 -4.18 -8.43
C ASP A 108 -25.63 -5.48 -8.43
N ARG A 109 -26.92 -5.37 -8.75
CA ARG A 109 -27.89 -6.47 -8.70
C ARG A 109 -27.42 -7.70 -9.48
N LYS A 110 -26.82 -7.50 -10.65
CA LYS A 110 -26.31 -8.58 -11.49
C LYS A 110 -25.19 -9.36 -10.79
N MET A 111 -24.29 -8.66 -10.10
CA MET A 111 -23.19 -9.29 -9.34
C MET A 111 -23.72 -10.05 -8.12
N VAL A 112 -24.74 -9.50 -7.44
CA VAL A 112 -25.42 -10.17 -6.33
C VAL A 112 -26.14 -11.44 -6.79
N GLU A 113 -26.82 -11.40 -7.93
CA GLU A 113 -27.48 -12.57 -8.53
C GLU A 113 -26.46 -13.66 -8.91
N LEU A 114 -25.31 -13.28 -9.50
CA LEU A 114 -24.20 -14.20 -9.78
C LEU A 114 -23.63 -14.83 -8.50
N ALA A 115 -23.46 -14.07 -7.43
CA ALA A 115 -22.99 -14.59 -6.14
C ALA A 115 -23.97 -15.62 -5.56
N ARG A 116 -25.29 -15.37 -5.66
CA ARG A 116 -26.32 -16.32 -5.21
C ARG A 116 -26.29 -17.61 -6.01
N LEU A 117 -26.11 -17.53 -7.33
CA LEU A 117 -25.98 -18.70 -8.19
C LEU A 117 -24.78 -19.56 -7.79
N GLY A 118 -23.63 -18.94 -7.49
CA GLY A 118 -22.44 -19.63 -7.00
C GLY A 118 -22.64 -20.37 -5.68
N CYS A 119 -23.51 -19.89 -4.78
CA CYS A 119 -23.81 -20.56 -3.52
C CYS A 119 -24.74 -21.80 -3.65
N HIS A 120 -25.46 -21.95 -4.76
CA HIS A 120 -26.49 -23.01 -4.94
C HIS A 120 -25.97 -24.26 -5.70
N VAL A 121 -24.66 -24.38 -5.96
CA VAL A 121 -24.04 -25.45 -6.79
C VAL A 121 -23.95 -26.81 -6.08
N GLY A 122 -24.90 -27.14 -5.19
CA GLY A 122 -25.02 -28.47 -4.59
C GLY A 122 -25.73 -29.51 -5.47
N GLY A 123 -26.29 -29.14 -6.63
CA GLY A 123 -27.14 -30.02 -7.44
C GLY A 123 -26.80 -30.06 -8.93
N GLY A 124 -25.96 -31.03 -9.32
CA GLY A 124 -26.06 -31.83 -10.56
C GLY A 124 -26.11 -31.22 -11.97
N GLY A 125 -26.28 -29.91 -12.17
CA GLY A 125 -26.51 -29.31 -13.50
C GLY A 125 -25.78 -27.98 -13.77
N GLY A 126 -24.77 -27.63 -12.96
CA GLY A 126 -24.26 -26.27 -12.83
C GLY A 126 -23.07 -25.84 -13.72
N GLY A 127 -22.67 -26.62 -14.73
CA GLY A 127 -21.44 -26.37 -15.49
C GLY A 127 -21.37 -24.98 -16.15
N GLU A 128 -22.42 -24.57 -16.87
CA GLU A 128 -22.47 -23.26 -17.53
C GLU A 128 -22.58 -22.09 -16.52
N SER A 129 -23.31 -22.28 -15.42
CA SER A 129 -23.43 -21.25 -14.38
C SER A 129 -22.12 -21.02 -13.62
N MET A 130 -21.35 -22.08 -13.35
CA MET A 130 -20.02 -22.02 -12.73
C MET A 130 -19.04 -21.22 -13.59
N VAL A 131 -19.02 -21.47 -14.90
CA VAL A 131 -18.12 -20.76 -15.86
C VAL A 131 -18.42 -19.26 -15.89
N VAL A 132 -19.69 -18.87 -15.85
CA VAL A 132 -20.08 -17.44 -15.83
C VAL A 132 -19.68 -16.76 -14.51
N VAL A 133 -19.84 -17.45 -13.37
CA VAL A 133 -19.41 -16.94 -12.05
C VAL A 133 -17.89 -16.80 -12.00
N GLU A 134 -17.15 -17.80 -12.47
CA GLU A 134 -15.68 -17.77 -12.50
C GLU A 134 -15.16 -16.64 -13.39
N ALA A 135 -15.74 -16.45 -14.59
CA ALA A 135 -15.37 -15.35 -15.47
C ALA A 135 -15.63 -13.98 -14.83
N ALA A 136 -16.74 -13.82 -14.10
CA ALA A 136 -17.05 -12.60 -13.38
C ALA A 136 -16.05 -12.34 -12.23
N VAL A 137 -15.73 -13.36 -11.42
CA VAL A 137 -14.73 -13.26 -10.34
C VAL A 137 -13.35 -12.92 -10.90
N LYS A 138 -12.95 -13.52 -12.02
CA LYS A 138 -11.69 -13.21 -12.70
C LYS A 138 -11.66 -11.76 -13.19
N GLY A 139 -12.75 -11.29 -13.79
CA GLY A 139 -12.90 -9.89 -14.20
C GLY A 139 -12.77 -8.93 -13.01
N LEU A 140 -13.32 -9.31 -11.86
CA LEU A 140 -13.15 -8.54 -10.64
C LEU A 140 -11.68 -8.53 -10.19
N ALA A 141 -11.06 -9.70 -10.04
CA ALA A 141 -9.66 -9.80 -9.63
C ALA A 141 -8.72 -8.94 -10.49
N MET A 142 -8.91 -8.92 -11.82
CA MET A 142 -8.14 -8.06 -12.72
C MET A 142 -8.34 -6.55 -12.45
N GLY A 143 -9.54 -6.12 -12.06
CA GLY A 143 -9.81 -4.74 -11.66
C GLY A 143 -9.11 -4.37 -10.36
N LEU A 144 -9.17 -5.24 -9.36
CA LEU A 144 -8.46 -5.07 -8.08
C LEU A 144 -6.95 -5.04 -8.29
N GLU A 145 -6.40 -5.90 -9.14
CA GLU A 145 -4.97 -5.94 -9.48
C GLU A 145 -4.48 -4.58 -10.00
N LYS A 146 -5.24 -3.98 -10.93
CA LYS A 146 -4.93 -2.65 -11.46
C LYS A 146 -4.92 -1.58 -10.37
N MET A 147 -5.90 -1.59 -9.48
CA MET A 147 -5.98 -0.63 -8.37
C MET A 147 -4.83 -0.80 -7.37
N VAL A 148 -4.49 -2.05 -7.03
CA VAL A 148 -3.37 -2.33 -6.13
C VAL A 148 -2.04 -1.86 -6.75
N LYS A 149 -1.80 -2.15 -8.03
CA LYS A 149 -0.60 -1.69 -8.74
C LYS A 149 -0.54 -0.16 -8.84
N ALA A 150 -1.68 0.51 -9.04
CA ALA A 150 -1.75 1.97 -9.02
C ALA A 150 -1.39 2.53 -7.63
N ALA A 151 -1.92 1.95 -6.55
CA ALA A 151 -1.62 2.34 -5.18
C ALA A 151 -0.13 2.13 -4.83
N ASP A 152 0.44 0.99 -5.24
CA ASP A 152 1.86 0.70 -5.07
C ASP A 152 2.75 1.66 -5.86
N CYS A 153 2.31 2.08 -7.06
CA CYS A 153 3.00 3.13 -7.81
C CYS A 153 3.02 4.46 -7.06
N VAL A 154 1.93 4.87 -6.42
CA VAL A 154 1.90 6.09 -5.60
C VAL A 154 2.84 5.96 -4.40
N ARG A 155 2.84 4.83 -3.69
CA ARG A 155 3.77 4.54 -2.58
C ARG A 155 5.23 4.70 -3.01
N LEU A 156 5.60 4.08 -4.13
CA LEU A 156 6.96 4.15 -4.67
C LEU A 156 7.33 5.58 -5.07
N LYS A 157 6.45 6.29 -5.80
CA LYS A 157 6.68 7.69 -6.20
C LYS A 157 6.85 8.61 -4.99
N THR A 158 6.03 8.44 -3.95
CA THR A 158 6.13 9.23 -2.72
C THR A 158 7.42 8.93 -1.97
N LEU A 159 7.76 7.65 -1.76
CA LEU A 159 8.99 7.27 -1.08
C LEU A 159 10.23 7.79 -1.82
N MET A 160 10.33 7.51 -3.13
CA MET A 160 11.46 7.97 -3.94
C MET A 160 11.51 9.50 -4.00
N GLY A 161 10.38 10.17 -4.19
CA GLY A 161 10.32 11.63 -4.21
C GLY A 161 10.80 12.27 -2.89
N ILE A 162 10.50 11.66 -1.73
CA ILE A 162 11.04 12.12 -0.45
C ILE A 162 12.56 11.94 -0.42
N LEU A 163 13.07 10.77 -0.81
CA LEU A 163 14.51 10.47 -0.82
C LEU A 163 15.30 11.35 -1.80
N ASP A 164 14.68 11.79 -2.90
CA ASP A 164 15.30 12.67 -3.89
C ASP A 164 15.38 14.14 -3.40
N ILE A 165 14.52 14.56 -2.47
CA ILE A 165 14.51 15.92 -1.90
C ILE A 165 15.46 16.03 -0.71
N LEU A 166 15.55 14.97 0.08
CA LEU A 166 16.34 14.92 1.31
C LEU A 166 17.84 14.70 1.03
N ALA A 167 18.68 15.27 1.89
CA ALA A 167 20.11 14.99 1.86
C ALA A 167 20.39 13.58 2.41
N PRO A 168 21.51 12.92 2.06
CA PRO A 168 21.78 11.54 2.47
C PRO A 168 21.66 11.26 3.98
N PRO A 169 22.13 12.14 4.90
CA PRO A 169 21.91 11.94 6.33
C PRO A 169 20.42 11.95 6.71
N GLN A 170 19.66 12.89 6.15
CA GLN A 170 18.22 13.05 6.39
C GLN A 170 17.42 11.86 5.86
N CYS A 171 17.83 11.31 4.71
CA CYS A 171 17.25 10.08 4.16
C CYS A 171 17.41 8.90 5.12
N VAL A 172 18.63 8.67 5.63
CA VAL A 172 18.87 7.54 6.54
C VAL A 172 18.08 7.69 7.84
N GLU A 173 18.00 8.92 8.37
CA GLU A 173 17.19 9.18 9.56
C GLU A 173 15.69 8.98 9.32
N PHE A 174 15.17 9.46 8.20
CA PHE A 174 13.78 9.23 7.78
C PHE A 174 13.45 7.74 7.66
N LEU A 175 14.35 6.98 7.05
CA LEU A 175 14.18 5.54 6.87
C LEU A 175 14.26 4.81 8.22
N ALA A 176 15.15 5.23 9.12
CA ALA A 176 15.26 4.69 10.47
C ALA A 176 14.00 4.96 11.31
N GLU A 177 13.49 6.18 11.32
CA GLU A 177 12.24 6.53 12.02
C GLU A 177 11.04 5.76 11.46
N THR A 178 10.96 5.60 10.14
CA THR A 178 9.90 4.82 9.50
C THR A 178 9.96 3.36 9.90
N ALA A 179 11.16 2.75 9.92
CA ALA A 179 11.35 1.38 10.37
C ALA A 179 11.04 1.21 11.87
N ALA A 180 11.50 2.14 12.70
CA ALA A 180 11.20 2.15 14.14
C ALA A 180 9.69 2.23 14.41
N PHE A 181 8.98 3.09 13.68
CA PHE A 181 7.53 3.18 13.75
C PHE A 181 6.84 1.84 13.40
N GLN A 182 7.27 1.18 12.32
CA GLN A 182 6.70 -0.12 11.93
C GLN A 182 6.96 -1.20 13.00
N VAL A 183 8.17 -1.26 13.56
CA VAL A 183 8.51 -2.20 14.64
C VAL A 183 7.66 -1.93 15.90
N GLN A 184 7.48 -0.66 16.27
CA GLN A 184 6.65 -0.27 17.41
C GLN A 184 5.17 -0.62 17.18
N LEU A 185 4.64 -0.35 15.99
CA LEU A 185 3.27 -0.68 15.62
C LEU A 185 3.01 -2.20 15.75
N ARG A 186 3.93 -3.02 15.22
CA ARG A 186 3.87 -4.48 15.34
C ARG A 186 3.89 -4.92 16.81
N ARG A 187 4.82 -4.37 17.60
CA ARG A 187 4.95 -4.70 19.03
C ARG A 187 3.68 -4.38 19.82
N TRP A 188 3.16 -3.15 19.69
CA TRP A 188 1.94 -2.74 20.38
C TRP A 188 0.72 -3.56 19.96
N GLY A 189 0.62 -3.89 18.68
CA GLY A 189 -0.48 -4.72 18.20
C GLY A 189 -0.44 -6.14 18.77
N ASN A 190 0.76 -6.72 18.93
CA ASN A 190 0.92 -8.05 19.52
C ASN A 190 0.66 -8.04 21.04
N GLU A 191 1.11 -7.00 21.75
CA GLU A 191 0.85 -6.84 23.19
C GLU A 191 -0.66 -6.76 23.50
N ARG A 192 -1.44 -6.10 22.64
CA ARG A 192 -2.90 -5.97 22.79
C ARG A 192 -3.70 -7.17 22.31
N HIS A 193 -3.12 -8.03 21.48
CA HIS A 193 -3.81 -9.22 20.93
C HIS A 193 -3.67 -10.45 21.83
N ASN A 194 -2.66 -10.46 22.70
CA ASN A 194 -2.38 -11.53 23.66
C ASN A 194 -2.99 -11.26 25.07
N GLN A 195 -3.89 -10.28 25.18
CA GLN A 195 -4.70 -9.99 26.37
C GLN A 195 -6.14 -10.43 26.10
#